data_AF-A0A378MX19-F1
#
_entry.id   AF-A0A378MX19-F1
#
_cell.length_a   1.000
_cell.length_b   1.000
_cell.length_c   1.000
_cell.angle_alpha   90.00
_cell.angle_beta   90.00
_cell.angle_gamma   90.00
#
_symmetry.space_group_name_H-M   'P 1'
#
loop_
_entity.id
_entity.type
_entity.pdbx_description
1 polymer ?
#
loop_
_entity_poly.entity_id
_entity_poly.type
_entity_poly.pdbx_seq_one_letter_code
_entity_poly.pdbx_strand_id
1 'polypeptide(L)'
;MVEAPWFSLPKVSAPEFKLDAILYLLPIALAPAVEHLGDVMAISQVAGKDFMKKPGLHRTLLGDGLATSAAAALGGPPNTTYSEVTGAVMLTKNFNPKIMTWAACWAIAFSFCGKIGAFLATIPTFVMGGIMMLLFGAVAVVGINTLIKAKVDLSIPRNLCIASVVMTFGIGGMLINIGEFSLKGISLCALVAIVLNIVLPKEKVEDSAAH
;
A
#
# COMPACT_ATOMS: atom_id res chain seq x y z
N MET A 1 2.21 19.04 26.88
CA MET A 1 2.17 17.74 27.58
C MET A 1 1.44 17.79 28.92
N VAL A 2 1.69 18.79 29.78
CA VAL A 2 1.07 18.91 31.12
C VAL A 2 -0.46 19.07 31.06
N GLU A 3 -0.97 19.78 30.05
CA GLU A 3 -2.41 20.04 29.87
C GLU A 3 -3.16 18.94 29.12
N ALA A 4 -2.46 17.92 28.57
CA ALA A 4 -3.12 16.88 27.81
C ALA A 4 -3.83 15.89 28.74
N PRO A 5 -5.13 15.60 28.51
CA PRO A 5 -5.87 14.67 29.34
C PRO A 5 -5.27 13.26 29.20
N TRP A 6 -5.28 12.50 30.30
CA TRP A 6 -4.87 11.10 30.29
C TRP A 6 -5.79 10.23 29.45
N PHE A 7 -7.08 10.57 29.41
CA PHE A 7 -8.09 9.91 28.60
C PHE A 7 -8.76 10.91 27.65
N SER A 8 -8.78 10.59 26.36
CA SER A 8 -9.44 11.39 25.33
C SER A 8 -10.11 10.48 24.31
N LEU A 9 -11.37 10.73 23.98
CA LEU A 9 -12.03 10.02 22.89
C LEU A 9 -11.48 10.50 21.53
N PRO A 10 -11.18 9.58 20.60
CA PRO A 10 -10.86 9.94 19.22
C PRO A 10 -11.99 10.75 18.59
N LYS A 11 -11.64 11.73 17.74
CA LYS A 11 -12.64 12.48 16.97
C LYS A 11 -13.25 11.57 15.92
N VAL A 12 -14.56 11.41 15.96
CA VAL A 12 -15.33 10.64 14.97
C VAL A 12 -16.04 11.62 14.04
N SER A 13 -15.98 11.36 12.74
CA SER A 13 -16.71 12.14 11.74
C SER A 13 -17.64 11.21 10.96
N ALA A 14 -18.90 11.64 10.77
CA ALA A 14 -19.86 10.85 10.01
C ALA A 14 -19.54 10.91 8.50
N PRO A 15 -19.72 9.81 7.75
CA PRO A 15 -19.50 9.79 6.31
C PRO A 15 -20.59 10.58 5.57
N GLU A 16 -20.19 11.36 4.57
CA GLU A 16 -21.08 12.05 3.64
C GLU A 16 -20.90 11.45 2.24
N PHE A 17 -21.99 11.01 1.62
CA PHE A 17 -21.95 10.36 0.31
C PHE A 17 -22.20 11.39 -0.80
N LYS A 18 -21.13 11.77 -1.49
CA LYS A 18 -21.19 12.63 -2.69
C LYS A 18 -20.69 11.86 -3.91
N LEU A 19 -21.53 11.76 -4.93
CA LEU A 19 -21.30 10.86 -6.07
C LEU A 19 -20.10 11.29 -6.91
N ASP A 20 -19.89 12.60 -7.08
CA ASP A 20 -18.70 13.21 -7.65
C ASP A 20 -17.41 12.83 -6.89
N ALA A 21 -17.41 12.94 -5.56
CA ALA A 21 -16.26 12.57 -4.73
C ALA A 21 -15.97 11.06 -4.78
N ILE A 22 -17.01 10.22 -4.82
CA ILE A 22 -16.88 8.76 -4.94
C ILE A 22 -16.24 8.39 -6.29
N LEU A 23 -16.72 8.98 -7.39
CA LEU A 23 -16.16 8.76 -8.71
C LEU A 23 -14.71 9.24 -8.81
N TYR A 24 -14.38 10.35 -8.13
CA TYR A 24 -13.00 10.86 -8.06
C TYR A 24 -12.06 9.92 -7.30
N LEU A 25 -12.52 9.35 -6.18
CA LEU A 25 -11.72 8.46 -5.32
C LEU A 25 -11.59 7.03 -5.88
N LEU A 26 -12.49 6.60 -6.75
CA LEU A 26 -12.50 5.24 -7.33
C LEU A 26 -11.16 4.84 -7.97
N PRO A 27 -10.54 5.64 -8.84
CA PRO A 27 -9.22 5.33 -9.41
C PRO A 27 -8.10 5.38 -8.38
N ILE A 28 -8.23 6.21 -7.34
CA ILE A 28 -7.25 6.32 -6.26
C ILE A 28 -7.29 5.06 -5.39
N ALA A 29 -8.47 4.48 -5.17
CA ALA A 29 -8.64 3.24 -4.40
C ALA A 29 -8.03 1.99 -5.08
N LEU A 30 -7.73 2.05 -6.39
CA LEU A 30 -7.01 0.97 -7.07
C LEU A 30 -5.56 0.84 -6.58
N ALA A 31 -4.93 1.94 -6.16
CA ALA A 31 -3.54 1.92 -5.71
C ALA A 31 -3.35 1.06 -4.44
N PRO A 32 -4.11 1.27 -3.35
CA PRO A 32 -4.08 0.39 -2.18
C PRO A 32 -4.38 -1.07 -2.50
N ALA A 33 -5.33 -1.34 -3.41
CA ALA A 33 -5.65 -2.71 -3.79
C ALA A 33 -4.47 -3.42 -4.46
N VAL A 34 -3.72 -2.72 -5.32
CA VAL A 34 -2.50 -3.25 -5.96
C VAL A 34 -1.35 -3.35 -4.96
N GLU A 35 -1.21 -2.38 -4.06
CA GLU A 35 -0.23 -2.40 -2.97
C GLU A 35 -0.44 -3.62 -2.05
N HIS A 36 -1.68 -3.88 -1.65
CA HIS A 36 -2.06 -5.04 -0.86
C HIS A 36 -1.69 -6.38 -1.54
N LEU A 37 -1.82 -6.48 -2.87
CA LEU A 37 -1.34 -7.65 -3.61
C LEU A 37 0.16 -7.84 -3.43
N GLY A 38 0.93 -6.76 -3.61
CA GLY A 38 2.38 -6.74 -3.41
C GLY A 38 2.77 -7.21 -2.02
N ASP A 39 2.10 -6.69 -1.00
CA ASP A 39 2.39 -7.03 0.40
C ASP A 39 2.04 -8.46 0.76
N VAL A 40 0.88 -8.96 0.29
CA VAL A 40 0.50 -10.36 0.51
C VAL A 40 1.52 -11.29 -0.17
N MET A 41 2.03 -10.94 -1.35
CA MET A 41 3.11 -11.70 -1.99
C MET A 41 4.42 -11.62 -1.19
N ALA A 42 4.79 -10.44 -0.70
CA ALA A 42 6.01 -10.25 0.09
C ALA A 42 5.98 -11.05 1.39
N ILE A 43 4.90 -10.96 2.17
CA ILE A 43 4.75 -11.71 3.41
C ILE A 43 4.62 -13.22 3.16
N SER A 44 4.00 -13.63 2.04
CA SER A 44 3.94 -15.04 1.65
C SER A 44 5.33 -15.64 1.46
N GLN A 45 6.22 -14.89 0.83
CA GLN A 45 7.60 -15.30 0.61
C GLN A 45 8.39 -15.34 1.93
N VAL A 46 8.22 -14.32 2.77
CA VAL A 46 8.89 -14.23 4.07
C VAL A 46 8.45 -15.32 5.03
N ALA A 47 7.15 -15.67 5.03
CA ALA A 47 6.58 -16.73 5.86
C ALA A 47 6.73 -18.14 5.25
N GLY A 48 7.21 -18.26 4.00
CA GLY A 48 7.29 -19.53 3.27
C GLY A 48 5.93 -20.18 3.04
N LYS A 49 4.85 -19.39 2.97
CA LYS A 49 3.47 -19.86 2.83
C LYS A 49 2.73 -19.01 1.82
N ASP A 50 2.07 -19.65 0.86
CA ASP A 50 1.29 -18.94 -0.15
C ASP A 50 -0.07 -18.47 0.39
N PHE A 51 -0.12 -17.22 0.86
CA PHE A 51 -1.34 -16.60 1.34
C PHE A 51 -2.30 -16.18 0.22
N MET A 52 -1.80 -16.08 -1.03
CA MET A 52 -2.62 -15.84 -2.22
C MET A 52 -3.52 -17.03 -2.52
N LYS A 53 -3.05 -18.24 -2.19
CA LYS A 53 -3.83 -19.49 -2.29
C LYS A 53 -4.62 -19.81 -1.02
N LYS A 54 -3.99 -19.73 0.16
CA LYS A 54 -4.64 -19.98 1.45
C LYS A 54 -4.13 -18.99 2.50
N PRO A 55 -4.95 -18.05 3.01
CA PRO A 55 -6.42 -18.04 3.03
C PRO A 55 -7.10 -17.65 1.71
N GLY A 56 -6.34 -17.14 0.73
CA GLY A 56 -6.88 -16.75 -0.57
C GLY A 56 -6.95 -15.23 -0.70
N LEU A 57 -6.57 -14.72 -1.86
CA LEU A 57 -6.56 -13.29 -2.13
C LEU A 57 -7.94 -12.62 -1.91
N HIS A 58 -9.02 -13.31 -2.27
CA HIS A 58 -10.38 -12.82 -2.04
C HIS A 58 -10.66 -12.54 -0.56
N ARG A 59 -10.09 -13.32 0.38
CA ARG A 59 -10.28 -13.10 1.82
C ARG A 59 -9.41 -11.97 2.34
N THR A 60 -8.17 -11.88 1.85
CA THR A 60 -7.26 -10.82 2.31
C THR A 60 -7.72 -9.46 1.82
N LEU A 61 -8.15 -9.34 0.55
CA LEU A 61 -8.75 -8.12 0.01
C LEU A 61 -10.09 -7.77 0.66
N LEU A 62 -10.94 -8.76 0.94
CA LEU A 62 -12.18 -8.51 1.68
C LEU A 62 -11.88 -7.96 3.07
N GLY A 63 -10.90 -8.52 3.77
CA GLY A 63 -10.48 -8.04 5.09
C GLY A 63 -10.00 -6.59 5.05
N ASP A 64 -9.18 -6.23 4.06
CA ASP A 64 -8.70 -4.87 3.83
C ASP A 64 -9.84 -3.89 3.52
N GLY A 65 -10.73 -4.27 2.60
CA GLY A 65 -11.90 -3.45 2.26
C GLY A 65 -12.86 -3.25 3.44
N LEU A 66 -13.08 -4.27 4.28
CA LEU A 66 -13.87 -4.16 5.50
C LEU A 66 -13.19 -3.26 6.53
N ALA A 67 -11.87 -3.36 6.70
CA ALA A 67 -11.11 -2.51 7.60
C ALA A 67 -11.13 -1.04 7.15
N THR A 68 -10.96 -0.79 5.85
CA THR A 68 -11.07 0.55 5.27
C THR A 68 -12.49 1.11 5.39
N SER A 69 -13.52 0.29 5.16
CA SER A 69 -14.92 0.70 5.32
C SER A 69 -15.25 1.05 6.77
N ALA A 70 -14.76 0.25 7.73
CA ALA A 70 -14.92 0.52 9.16
C ALA A 70 -14.20 1.80 9.59
N ALA A 71 -12.98 2.04 9.09
CA ALA A 71 -12.25 3.28 9.33
C ALA A 71 -13.01 4.49 8.76
N ALA A 72 -13.47 4.41 7.50
CA ALA A 72 -14.23 5.48 6.85
C ALA A 72 -15.54 5.80 7.59
N ALA A 73 -16.25 4.78 8.11
CA ALA A 73 -17.46 4.98 8.90
C ALA A 73 -17.23 5.76 10.19
N LEU A 74 -16.00 5.73 10.73
CA LEU A 74 -15.58 6.49 11.91
C LEU A 74 -14.85 7.80 11.56
N GLY A 75 -14.72 8.15 10.28
CA GLY A 75 -13.99 9.33 9.80
C GLY A 75 -12.47 9.15 9.76
N GLY A 76 -11.99 7.90 9.85
CA GLY A 76 -10.59 7.54 9.67
C GLY A 76 -10.17 7.52 8.19
N PRO A 77 -8.86 7.63 7.91
CA PRO A 77 -8.34 7.56 6.55
C PRO A 77 -8.43 6.12 5.98
N PRO A 78 -8.35 5.95 4.65
CA PRO A 78 -8.16 4.65 4.03
C PRO A 78 -6.94 3.94 4.60
N ASN A 79 -7.04 2.63 4.82
CA ASN A 79 -5.94 1.81 5.29
C ASN A 79 -5.53 0.78 4.24
N THR A 80 -4.34 0.23 4.41
CA THR A 80 -3.78 -0.85 3.59
C THR A 80 -2.82 -1.67 4.46
N THR A 81 -2.38 -2.81 3.95
CA THR A 81 -1.32 -3.61 4.60
C THR A 81 0.00 -2.83 4.62
N TYR A 82 0.77 -2.95 5.69
CA TYR A 82 2.06 -2.25 5.83
C TYR A 82 3.23 -3.14 5.43
N SER A 83 3.95 -2.78 4.37
CA SER A 83 5.15 -3.50 3.91
C SER A 83 6.26 -3.53 4.96
N GLU A 84 6.35 -2.54 5.84
CA GLU A 84 7.42 -2.43 6.83
C GLU A 84 7.27 -3.45 7.96
N VAL A 85 6.03 -3.84 8.25
CA VAL A 85 5.72 -4.94 9.17
C VAL A 85 6.26 -6.25 8.61
N THR A 86 6.19 -6.46 7.29
CA THR A 86 6.80 -7.64 6.63
C THR A 86 8.31 -7.67 6.86
N GLY A 87 8.98 -6.51 6.81
CA GLY A 87 10.39 -6.38 7.16
C GLY A 87 10.67 -6.75 8.62
N ALA A 88 9.85 -6.28 9.56
CA ALA A 88 9.98 -6.63 10.98
C ALA A 88 9.75 -8.13 11.22
N VAL A 89 8.78 -8.75 10.55
CA VAL A 89 8.52 -10.19 10.63
C VAL A 89 9.70 -10.99 10.05
N MET A 90 10.32 -10.52 8.97
CA MET A 90 11.52 -11.14 8.40
C MET A 90 12.69 -11.16 9.39
N LEU A 91 12.93 -10.05 10.09
CA LEU A 91 14.01 -9.92 11.08
C LEU A 91 13.75 -10.73 12.35
N THR A 92 12.53 -10.65 12.88
CA THR A 92 12.14 -11.33 14.13
C THR A 92 11.85 -12.81 13.94
N LYS A 93 11.65 -13.26 12.69
CA LYS A 93 11.21 -14.63 12.32
C LYS A 93 9.95 -15.08 13.08
N ASN A 94 9.11 -14.14 13.47
CA ASN A 94 7.91 -14.42 14.26
C ASN A 94 6.65 -14.28 13.40
N PHE A 95 6.12 -15.42 12.96
CA PHE A 95 4.99 -15.49 12.03
C PHE A 95 3.65 -15.71 12.74
N ASN A 96 3.58 -15.51 14.06
CA ASN A 96 2.36 -15.71 14.82
C ASN A 96 1.41 -14.50 14.65
N PRO A 97 0.25 -14.64 13.98
CA PRO A 97 -0.66 -13.52 13.73
C PRO A 97 -1.25 -12.93 15.03
N LYS A 98 -1.24 -13.68 16.13
CA LYS A 98 -1.71 -13.18 17.44
C LYS A 98 -0.92 -11.95 17.91
N ILE A 99 0.34 -11.82 17.51
CA ILE A 99 1.16 -10.65 17.87
C ILE A 99 0.60 -9.39 17.25
N MET A 100 0.10 -9.49 16.01
CA MET A 100 -0.55 -8.37 15.35
C MET A 100 -1.85 -7.98 16.04
N THR A 101 -2.61 -8.96 16.54
CA THR A 101 -3.81 -8.69 17.36
C THR A 101 -3.44 -7.92 18.64
N TRP A 102 -2.37 -8.31 19.34
CA TRP A 102 -1.90 -7.57 20.51
C TRP A 102 -1.45 -6.15 20.17
N ALA A 103 -0.73 -5.97 19.05
CA ALA A 103 -0.33 -4.65 18.57
C ALA A 103 -1.55 -3.77 18.27
N ALA A 104 -2.59 -4.32 17.64
CA ALA A 104 -3.85 -3.61 17.38
C ALA A 104 -4.56 -3.21 18.69
N CYS A 105 -4.64 -4.10 19.68
CA CYS A 105 -5.21 -3.77 21.00
C CYS A 105 -4.44 -2.63 21.69
N TRP A 106 -3.11 -2.65 21.63
CA TRP A 106 -2.29 -1.56 22.15
C TRP A 106 -2.49 -0.25 21.39
N ALA A 107 -2.59 -0.29 20.07
CA ALA A 107 -2.88 0.89 19.25
C ALA A 107 -4.24 1.50 19.61
N ILE A 108 -5.27 0.66 19.80
CA ILE A 108 -6.58 1.10 20.27
C ILE A 108 -6.45 1.74 21.65
N ALA A 109 -5.80 1.09 22.61
CA ALA A 109 -5.61 1.64 23.95
C ALA A 109 -4.87 2.99 23.93
N PHE A 110 -3.84 3.12 23.09
CA PHE A 110 -3.09 4.36 22.92
C PHE A 110 -3.88 5.47 22.26
N SER A 111 -4.84 5.14 21.38
CA SER A 111 -5.73 6.14 20.77
C SER A 111 -6.60 6.87 21.81
N PHE A 112 -6.88 6.23 22.95
CA PHE A 112 -7.60 6.84 24.07
C PHE A 112 -6.69 7.62 25.02
N CYS A 113 -5.36 7.54 24.86
CA CYS A 113 -4.42 8.23 25.73
C CYS A 113 -4.00 9.57 25.12
N GLY A 114 -4.64 10.67 25.56
CA GLY A 114 -4.37 12.02 25.05
C GLY A 114 -2.92 12.47 25.22
N LYS A 115 -2.21 11.93 26.21
CA LYS A 115 -0.77 12.18 26.41
C LYS A 115 0.10 11.58 25.32
N ILE A 116 -0.26 10.40 24.80
CA ILE A 116 0.48 9.78 23.68
C ILE A 116 0.29 10.64 22.44
N GLY A 117 -0.93 11.08 22.16
CA GLY A 117 -1.19 12.03 21.07
C GLY A 117 -0.39 13.33 21.21
N ALA A 118 -0.36 13.90 22.41
CA ALA A 118 0.44 15.10 22.68
C ALA A 118 1.95 14.86 22.53
N PHE A 119 2.45 13.67 22.89
CA PHE A 119 3.85 13.29 22.67
C PHE A 119 4.18 13.15 21.20
N LEU A 120 3.34 12.45 20.42
CA LEU A 120 3.53 12.31 18.98
C LEU A 120 3.54 13.68 18.28
N ALA A 121 2.73 14.63 18.74
CA ALA A 121 2.71 16.00 18.22
C ALA A 121 3.99 16.81 18.51
N THR A 122 4.82 16.37 19.47
CA THR A 122 6.13 17.00 19.74
C THR A 122 7.25 16.49 18.83
N ILE A 123 7.01 15.43 18.05
CA ILE A 123 8.03 14.89 17.15
C ILE A 123 8.35 15.92 16.07
N PRO A 124 9.62 16.33 15.90
CA PRO A 124 10.00 17.30 14.89
C PRO A 124 9.71 16.80 13.47
N THR A 125 9.35 17.73 12.59
CA THR A 125 8.99 17.41 11.19
C THR A 125 10.12 16.75 10.41
N PHE A 126 11.39 17.09 10.70
CA PHE A 126 12.55 16.46 10.06
C PHE A 126 12.74 14.99 10.47
N VAL A 127 12.36 14.61 11.70
CA VAL A 127 12.36 13.21 12.14
C VAL A 127 11.26 12.45 11.40
N MET A 128 10.07 13.05 11.30
CA MET A 128 8.96 12.47 10.56
C MET A 128 9.32 12.28 9.07
N GLY A 129 10.00 13.25 8.46
CA GLY A 129 10.51 13.13 7.09
C GLY A 129 11.48 11.97 6.91
N GLY A 130 12.40 11.75 7.85
CA GLY A 130 13.32 10.60 7.82
C GLY A 130 12.60 9.26 7.95
N ILE A 131 11.62 9.16 8.86
CA ILE A 131 10.78 7.97 9.01
C ILE A 131 9.99 7.70 7.73
N MET A 132 9.38 8.72 7.13
CA MET A 132 8.65 8.60 5.87
C MET A 132 9.54 8.17 4.70
N MET A 133 10.78 8.67 4.64
CA MET A 133 11.75 8.23 3.63
C MET A 133 12.06 6.74 3.75
N LEU A 134 12.21 6.22 4.98
CA LEU A 134 12.42 4.79 5.23
C LEU A 134 11.18 3.96 4.89
N LEU A 135 9.99 4.40 5.31
CA LEU A 135 8.71 3.73 5.04
C LEU A 135 8.48 3.60 3.53
N PHE A 136 8.42 4.73 2.81
CA PHE A 136 8.18 4.73 1.36
C PHE A 136 9.34 4.11 0.56
N GLY A 137 10.58 4.25 1.04
CA GLY A 137 11.74 3.56 0.46
C GLY A 137 11.62 2.04 0.56
N ALA A 138 11.15 1.52 1.70
CA ALA A 138 10.92 0.09 1.88
C ALA A 138 9.83 -0.43 0.93
N VAL A 139 8.72 0.31 0.76
CA VAL A 139 7.66 -0.03 -0.20
C VAL A 139 8.21 -0.12 -1.62
N ALA A 140 9.01 0.86 -2.06
CA ALA A 140 9.64 0.83 -3.37
C ALA A 140 10.56 -0.40 -3.57
N VAL A 141 11.36 -0.74 -2.55
CA VAL A 141 12.24 -1.92 -2.57
C VAL A 141 11.43 -3.22 -2.61
N VAL A 142 10.28 -3.30 -1.94
CA VAL A 142 9.37 -4.45 -2.02
C VAL A 142 8.82 -4.62 -3.44
N GLY A 143 8.45 -3.53 -4.11
CA GLY A 143 8.04 -3.54 -5.52
C GLY A 143 9.13 -4.09 -6.44
N ILE A 144 10.36 -3.59 -6.32
CA ILE A 144 11.51 -4.07 -7.11
C ILE A 144 11.80 -5.56 -6.82
N ASN A 145 11.80 -5.95 -5.55
CA ASN A 145 12.02 -7.35 -5.15
C ASN A 145 10.94 -8.28 -5.73
N THR A 146 9.70 -7.79 -5.86
CA THR A 146 8.62 -8.55 -6.47
C THR A 146 8.91 -8.82 -7.96
N LEU A 147 9.40 -7.83 -8.70
CA LEU A 147 9.82 -8.00 -10.10
C LEU A 147 10.99 -8.99 -10.24
N ILE A 148 12.02 -8.85 -9.39
CA ILE A 148 13.20 -9.73 -9.40
C ILE A 148 12.78 -11.19 -9.14
N LYS A 149 11.94 -11.42 -8.13
CA LYS A 149 11.49 -12.77 -7.76
C LYS A 149 10.54 -13.38 -8.78
N ALA A 150 9.71 -12.57 -9.42
CA ALA A 150 8.93 -12.98 -10.58
C ALA A 150 9.79 -13.23 -11.84
N LYS A 151 11.11 -13.00 -11.76
CA LYS A 151 12.07 -13.13 -12.87
C LYS A 151 11.62 -12.35 -14.10
N VAL A 152 11.12 -11.14 -13.88
CA VAL A 152 10.73 -10.25 -14.98
C VAL A 152 11.97 -9.88 -15.77
N ASP A 153 12.02 -10.32 -17.02
CA ASP A 153 13.09 -9.94 -17.93
C ASP A 153 12.85 -8.52 -18.45
N LEU A 154 13.71 -7.60 -18.03
CA LEU A 154 13.69 -6.19 -18.46
C LEU A 154 14.48 -5.96 -19.76
N SER A 155 15.11 -6.98 -20.33
CA SER A 155 15.67 -6.90 -21.69
C SER A 155 14.55 -6.95 -22.75
N ILE A 156 13.41 -7.56 -22.42
CA ILE A 156 12.21 -7.58 -23.23
C ILE A 156 11.68 -6.15 -23.39
N PRO A 157 11.56 -5.62 -24.63
CA PRO A 157 11.15 -4.23 -24.87
C PRO A 157 9.80 -3.86 -24.25
N ARG A 158 8.86 -4.80 -24.21
CA ARG A 158 7.54 -4.62 -23.58
C ARG A 158 7.66 -4.34 -22.08
N ASN A 159 8.41 -5.17 -21.36
CA ASN A 159 8.54 -5.05 -19.91
C ASN A 159 9.36 -3.81 -19.55
N LEU A 160 10.42 -3.55 -20.31
CA LEU A 160 11.22 -2.33 -20.18
C LEU A 160 10.35 -1.09 -20.34
N CYS A 161 9.56 -1.01 -21.42
CA CYS A 161 8.70 0.13 -21.69
C CYS A 161 7.69 0.38 -20.55
N ILE A 162 7.00 -0.67 -20.09
CA ILE A 162 6.04 -0.55 -18.98
C ILE A 162 6.76 -0.05 -17.71
N ALA A 163 7.86 -0.69 -17.32
CA ALA A 163 8.61 -0.33 -16.12
C ALA A 163 9.15 1.09 -16.19
N SER A 164 9.76 1.49 -17.31
CA SER A 164 10.31 2.83 -17.52
C SER A 164 9.24 3.90 -17.42
N VAL A 165 8.11 3.76 -18.14
CA VAL A 165 7.05 4.78 -18.11
C VAL A 165 6.46 4.92 -16.71
N VAL A 166 6.19 3.80 -16.03
CA VAL A 166 5.64 3.80 -14.66
C VAL A 166 6.61 4.46 -13.69
N MET A 167 7.90 4.15 -13.76
CA MET A 167 8.92 4.76 -12.91
C MET A 167 9.08 6.26 -13.19
N THR A 168 9.11 6.68 -14.46
CA THR A 168 9.19 8.10 -14.82
C THR A 168 7.95 8.86 -14.33
N PHE A 169 6.76 8.29 -14.44
CA PHE A 169 5.54 8.95 -14.00
C PHE A 169 5.46 9.07 -12.48
N GLY A 170 5.86 8.01 -11.77
CA GLY A 170 5.86 7.98 -10.31
C GLY A 170 6.93 8.87 -9.69
N ILE A 171 8.20 8.65 -10.04
CA ILE A 171 9.35 9.39 -9.47
C ILE A 171 9.37 10.83 -9.99
N GLY A 172 9.04 11.04 -11.27
CA GLY A 172 9.02 12.36 -11.90
C GLY A 172 7.83 13.23 -11.48
N GLY A 173 6.90 12.71 -10.66
CA GLY A 173 5.76 13.48 -10.17
C GLY A 173 4.79 13.91 -11.28
N MET A 174 4.65 13.08 -12.32
CA MET A 174 3.81 13.38 -13.47
C MET A 174 2.35 13.56 -13.05
N LEU A 175 1.70 14.49 -13.72
CA LEU A 175 0.36 14.94 -13.41
C LEU A 175 -0.41 15.04 -14.72
N ILE A 176 -1.55 14.35 -14.79
CA ILE A 176 -2.48 14.47 -15.92
C ILE A 176 -3.75 15.15 -15.44
N ASN A 177 -4.01 16.35 -15.97
CA ASN A 177 -5.26 17.06 -15.78
C ASN A 177 -6.19 16.73 -16.95
N ILE A 178 -7.38 16.22 -16.63
CA ILE A 178 -8.49 16.04 -17.58
C ILE A 178 -9.66 16.87 -17.05
N GLY A 179 -9.73 18.14 -17.48
CA GLY A 179 -10.70 19.09 -16.92
C GLY A 179 -10.44 19.34 -15.43
N GLU A 180 -11.46 19.16 -14.59
CA GLU A 180 -11.33 19.27 -13.12
C GLU A 180 -10.72 18.02 -12.46
N PHE A 181 -10.53 16.95 -13.21
CA PHE A 181 -9.98 15.70 -12.70
C PHE A 181 -8.45 15.70 -12.82
N SER A 182 -7.75 15.56 -11.70
CA SER A 182 -6.28 15.51 -11.65
C SER A 182 -5.80 14.15 -11.17
N LEU A 183 -5.27 13.32 -12.06
CA LEU A 183 -4.59 12.07 -11.70
C LEU A 183 -3.11 12.32 -11.40
N LYS A 184 -2.66 11.84 -10.24
CA LYS A 184 -1.27 11.95 -9.78
C LYS A 184 -0.81 10.72 -9.02
N GLY A 185 0.50 10.59 -8.91
CA GLY A 185 1.16 9.64 -8.02
C GLY A 185 0.83 8.18 -8.36
N ILE A 186 0.63 7.37 -7.32
CA ILE A 186 0.48 5.91 -7.45
C ILE A 186 -0.75 5.53 -8.29
N SER A 187 -1.84 6.29 -8.18
CA SER A 187 -3.07 6.06 -8.97
C SER A 187 -2.83 6.19 -10.48
N LEU A 188 -2.13 7.24 -10.90
CA LEU A 188 -1.74 7.45 -12.29
C LEU A 188 -0.80 6.35 -12.77
N CYS A 189 0.19 5.98 -11.95
CA CYS A 189 1.13 4.90 -12.24
C CYS A 189 0.42 3.57 -12.48
N ALA A 190 -0.53 3.21 -11.61
CA ALA A 190 -1.30 1.96 -11.72
C ALA A 190 -2.14 1.93 -13.00
N LEU A 191 -2.86 3.02 -13.31
CA LEU A 191 -3.66 3.12 -14.54
C LEU A 191 -2.78 2.98 -15.79
N VAL A 192 -1.68 3.72 -15.87
CA VAL A 192 -0.75 3.67 -17.00
C VAL A 192 -0.14 2.27 -17.14
N ALA A 193 0.25 1.64 -16.03
CA ALA A 193 0.76 0.27 -16.04
C ALA A 193 -0.27 -0.72 -16.61
N ILE A 194 -1.52 -0.64 -16.17
CA ILE A 194 -2.61 -1.51 -16.63
C ILE A 194 -2.88 -1.28 -18.13
N VAL A 195 -3.01 -0.02 -18.55
CA VAL A 195 -3.27 0.33 -19.94
C VAL A 195 -2.13 -0.16 -20.85
N LEU A 196 -0.87 0.13 -20.50
CA LEU A 196 0.27 -0.34 -21.29
C LEU A 196 0.37 -1.86 -21.32
N ASN A 197 0.08 -2.54 -20.21
CA ASN A 197 0.08 -3.99 -20.15
C ASN A 197 -0.99 -4.63 -21.07
N ILE A 198 -2.12 -3.96 -21.27
CA ILE A 198 -3.19 -4.40 -22.18
C ILE A 198 -2.88 -4.07 -23.64
N VAL A 199 -2.39 -2.86 -23.90
CA VAL A 199 -2.19 -2.33 -25.25
C VAL A 199 -0.93 -2.89 -25.90
N LEU A 200 0.16 -3.06 -25.14
CA LEU A 200 1.43 -3.52 -25.70
C LEU A 200 1.38 -5.02 -26.04
N PRO A 201 1.79 -5.40 -27.26
CA PRO A 201 1.71 -6.78 -27.73
C PRO A 201 2.58 -7.67 -26.86
N LYS A 202 2.05 -8.84 -26.47
CA LYS A 202 2.83 -9.85 -25.77
C LYS A 202 3.89 -10.42 -26.71
N GLU A 203 5.10 -10.61 -26.21
CA GLU A 203 6.12 -11.34 -26.96
C GLU A 203 5.61 -12.75 -27.27
N LYS A 204 5.86 -13.20 -28.50
CA LYS A 204 5.66 -14.60 -28.85
C LYS A 204 6.71 -15.40 -28.10
N VAL A 205 6.27 -16.35 -27.29
CA VAL A 205 7.15 -17.38 -26.75
C VAL A 205 7.64 -18.17 -27.97
N GLU A 206 8.81 -17.85 -28.48
CA GLU A 206 9.49 -18.77 -29.40
C GLU A 206 9.87 -19.99 -28.60
N ASP A 207 9.27 -21.12 -28.99
CA ASP A 207 9.49 -22.43 -28.42
C ASP A 207 10.97 -22.77 -28.60
N SER A 208 11.80 -22.50 -27.59
CA SER A 208 13.20 -22.92 -27.52
C SER A 208 13.31 -24.43 -27.22
N ALA A 209 12.48 -25.22 -27.93
CA ALA A 209 12.48 -26.67 -27.97
C ALA A 209 12.97 -27.14 -29.36
N ALA A 210 14.13 -26.65 -29.79
CA ALA A 210 14.95 -27.27 -30.81
C ALA A 210 16.32 -26.58 -30.83
N HIS A 211 17.27 -27.10 -30.04
CA HIS A 211 18.64 -27.46 -30.45
C HIS A 211 19.49 -27.83 -29.22
#